data_AF-A0A966XI41-F1
#
_entry.id   AF-A0A966XI41-F1
#
_cell.length_a   1.000
_cell.length_b   1.000
_cell.length_c   1.000
_cell.angle_alpha   90.00
_cell.angle_beta   90.00
_cell.angle_gamma   90.00
#
_symmetry.space_group_name_H-M   'P 1'
#
loop_
_entity.id
_entity.type
_entity.pdbx_description
1 polymer ?
#
loop_
_entity_poly.entity_id
_entity_poly.type
_entity_poly.pdbx_seq_one_letter_code
_entity_poly.pdbx_strand_id
1 'polypeptide(L)'
;MRKIVLLLCMVLVSCMPSTPEEIVSRVSGSSESASGYNPFPANRLEPKQFSNADLKRDFLDLSFSLESGTALPRFTRFEGPISVRVMGMASPYFAADLNRLLARLKSEAGIDIHKTNAANANITIQLVSQTEIQRLLPTAACFVAPNVTSLDEFQIKRKTEETSWSRQTLRRQVGVFLPNDVAPQETRDCLHEEFAQALGPLNDLYRLPQSVFNDDNVHTVLTPFDMMILRITYAPELRSGMSKHKVTENLDAVLNRLNPAGDAIAPRYFKNTSQLWKTEILKVSSPATSRARST
;
A
#
# COMPACT_ATOMS: atom_id res chain seq x y z
N MET A 1 -10.95 17.13 -71.54
CA MET A 1 -11.20 17.45 -70.12
C MET A 1 -11.27 16.14 -69.35
N ARG A 2 -10.23 15.81 -68.57
CA ARG A 2 -10.05 14.52 -67.89
C ARG A 2 -10.11 14.78 -66.38
N LYS A 3 -11.17 14.34 -65.70
CA LYS A 3 -11.37 14.58 -64.25
C LYS A 3 -10.57 13.54 -63.46
N ILE A 4 -9.62 14.01 -62.65
CA ILE A 4 -8.85 13.24 -61.68
C ILE A 4 -9.63 13.25 -60.37
N VAL A 5 -10.01 12.07 -59.87
CA VAL A 5 -10.57 11.89 -58.53
C VAL A 5 -9.40 11.56 -57.61
N LEU A 6 -9.07 12.49 -56.71
CA LEU A 6 -8.06 12.30 -55.65
C LEU A 6 -8.74 11.59 -54.48
N LEU A 7 -8.27 10.38 -54.13
CA LEU A 7 -8.67 9.66 -52.93
C LEU A 7 -7.81 10.17 -51.76
N LEU A 8 -8.43 10.84 -50.79
CA LEU A 8 -7.78 11.35 -49.58
C LEU A 8 -7.82 10.27 -48.49
N CYS A 9 -6.71 9.57 -48.25
CA CYS A 9 -6.58 8.67 -47.10
C CYS A 9 -6.36 9.49 -45.82
N MET A 10 -7.40 9.62 -44.99
CA MET A 10 -7.26 10.05 -43.60
C MET A 10 -6.67 8.91 -42.77
N VAL A 11 -5.44 9.09 -42.28
CA VAL A 11 -4.86 8.24 -41.22
C VAL A 11 -5.33 8.80 -39.88
N LEU A 12 -6.32 8.14 -39.26
CA LEU A 12 -6.71 8.40 -37.87
C LEU A 12 -5.66 7.77 -36.95
N VAL A 13 -4.76 8.58 -36.42
CA VAL A 13 -3.93 8.20 -35.27
C VAL A 13 -4.82 8.28 -34.02
N SER A 14 -5.37 7.15 -33.60
CA SER A 14 -6.02 7.07 -32.30
C SER A 14 -4.94 7.13 -31.21
N CYS A 15 -4.84 8.27 -30.53
CA CYS A 15 -4.23 8.29 -29.20
C CYS A 15 -5.11 7.43 -28.29
N MET A 16 -4.73 6.17 -28.07
CA MET A 16 -5.31 5.42 -26.96
C MET A 16 -4.82 6.09 -25.67
N PRO A 17 -5.72 6.52 -24.78
CA PRO A 17 -5.31 6.97 -23.46
C PRO A 17 -4.66 5.77 -22.75
N SER A 18 -3.38 5.91 -22.39
CA SER A 18 -2.74 4.96 -21.49
C SER A 18 -3.51 4.96 -20.18
N THR A 19 -4.05 3.82 -19.76
CA THR A 19 -4.56 3.64 -18.40
C THR A 19 -3.45 4.04 -17.43
N PRO A 20 -3.69 4.98 -16.50
CA PRO A 20 -2.73 5.30 -15.46
C PRO A 20 -2.28 4.01 -14.77
N GLU A 21 -0.98 3.87 -14.54
CA GLU A 21 -0.42 2.72 -13.83
C GLU A 21 -0.88 2.81 -12.36
N GLU A 22 -1.91 2.04 -12.00
CA GLU A 22 -2.54 2.02 -10.67
C GLU A 22 -1.73 1.17 -9.68
N ILE A 23 -0.47 1.54 -9.48
CA ILE A 23 0.45 0.87 -8.57
C ILE A 23 0.59 1.69 -7.30
N VAL A 24 0.57 0.99 -6.16
CA VAL A 24 0.82 1.60 -4.85
C VAL A 24 2.32 1.49 -4.60
N SER A 25 2.95 2.62 -4.31
CA SER A 25 4.39 2.71 -4.18
C SER A 25 4.78 3.85 -3.25
N ARG A 26 5.80 3.62 -2.42
CA ARG A 26 6.44 4.68 -1.63
C ARG A 26 7.40 5.53 -2.48
N VAL A 27 7.35 6.86 -2.33
CA VAL A 27 8.29 7.79 -3.00
C VAL A 27 9.67 7.78 -2.32
N SER A 28 10.74 7.87 -3.11
CA SER A 28 12.11 8.00 -2.59
C SER A 28 12.33 9.38 -1.91
N GLY A 29 12.77 9.40 -0.65
CA GLY A 29 13.07 10.63 0.09
C GLY A 29 14.26 10.44 1.06
N SER A 30 15.00 11.51 1.35
CA SER A 30 16.13 11.46 2.28
C SER A 30 15.66 11.57 3.73
N SER A 31 15.67 10.48 4.48
CA SER A 31 15.54 10.51 5.94
C SER A 31 16.91 10.63 6.57
N GLU A 32 17.15 11.69 7.37
CA GLU A 32 18.38 11.82 8.15
C GLU A 32 18.49 10.66 9.15
N SER A 33 19.60 9.94 9.06
CA SER A 33 19.83 8.70 9.79
C SER A 33 20.56 8.96 11.11
N ALA A 34 20.04 8.37 12.19
CA ALA A 34 20.83 8.10 13.39
C ALA A 34 21.48 6.71 13.22
N SER A 35 22.82 6.67 13.23
CA SER A 35 23.61 5.44 13.11
C SER A 35 23.33 4.49 14.27
N GLY A 36 22.60 3.40 14.00
CA GLY A 36 22.39 2.29 14.92
C GLY A 36 21.20 1.41 14.55
N TYR A 37 21.38 0.08 14.56
CA TYR A 37 20.27 -0.86 14.53
C TYR A 37 19.55 -0.80 15.88
N ASN A 38 18.47 -0.02 15.97
CA ASN A 38 17.56 -0.07 17.10
C ASN A 38 16.44 -1.08 16.80
N PRO A 39 16.43 -2.26 17.46
CA PRO A 39 15.31 -3.19 17.30
C PRO A 39 14.04 -2.47 17.75
N PHE A 40 13.09 -2.24 16.84
CA PHE A 40 11.94 -1.42 17.16
C PHE A 40 11.12 -1.97 18.33
N PRO A 41 10.71 -1.12 19.28
CA PRO A 41 10.00 -1.58 20.45
C PRO A 41 8.68 -2.21 20.03
N ALA A 42 8.37 -3.39 20.61
CA ALA A 42 6.99 -3.82 20.69
C ALA A 42 6.29 -2.82 21.60
N ASN A 43 5.48 -1.92 21.04
CA ASN A 43 4.64 -1.06 21.87
C ASN A 43 3.71 -2.00 22.65
N ARG A 44 3.94 -2.10 23.96
CA ARG A 44 2.98 -2.71 24.86
C ARG A 44 1.70 -1.92 24.65
N LEU A 45 0.62 -2.60 24.29
CA LEU A 45 -0.70 -2.00 24.11
C LEU A 45 -1.13 -1.37 25.45
N GLU A 46 -0.74 -0.14 25.70
CA GLU A 46 -1.67 0.77 26.35
C GLU A 46 -2.83 0.87 25.36
N PRO A 47 -4.07 0.52 25.73
CA PRO A 47 -5.18 0.68 24.83
C PRO A 47 -5.36 2.19 24.62
N LYS A 48 -4.67 2.73 23.61
CA LYS A 48 -5.07 3.98 23.00
C LYS A 48 -6.45 3.71 22.44
N GLN A 49 -7.46 4.16 23.19
CA GLN A 49 -8.82 3.99 22.78
C GLN A 49 -9.07 4.96 21.62
N PHE A 50 -9.50 4.43 20.49
CA PHE A 50 -9.82 5.20 19.30
C PHE A 50 -11.33 5.46 19.25
N SER A 51 -11.74 6.62 18.72
CA SER A 51 -13.16 6.86 18.45
C SER A 51 -13.65 5.92 17.34
N ASN A 52 -14.79 5.26 17.53
CA ASN A 52 -15.39 4.43 16.49
C ASN A 52 -15.79 5.26 15.27
N ALA A 53 -16.20 6.52 15.47
CA ALA A 53 -16.52 7.42 14.37
C ALA A 53 -15.28 7.74 13.51
N ASP A 54 -14.13 8.01 14.14
CA ASP A 54 -12.87 8.21 13.42
C ASP A 54 -12.42 6.91 12.73
N LEU A 55 -12.41 5.77 13.44
CA LEU A 55 -12.04 4.47 12.84
C LEU A 55 -12.90 4.11 11.63
N LYS A 56 -14.23 4.30 11.72
CA LYS A 56 -15.16 4.01 10.62
C LYS A 56 -14.83 4.84 9.38
N ARG A 57 -14.65 6.16 9.55
CA ARG A 57 -14.30 7.06 8.46
C ARG A 57 -12.95 6.67 7.85
N ASP A 58 -11.95 6.49 8.70
CA ASP A 58 -10.56 6.29 8.28
C ASP A 58 -10.40 4.95 7.58
N PHE A 59 -11.04 3.90 8.09
CA PHE A 59 -11.11 2.59 7.44
C PHE A 59 -11.70 2.67 6.03
N LEU A 60 -12.79 3.43 5.84
CA LEU A 60 -13.42 3.60 4.54
C LEU A 60 -12.55 4.39 3.57
N ASP A 61 -11.89 5.45 4.03
CA ASP A 61 -10.99 6.27 3.20
C ASP A 61 -9.72 5.49 2.82
N LEU A 62 -9.21 4.67 3.73
CA LEU A 62 -8.06 3.81 3.49
C LEU A 62 -8.39 2.66 2.51
N SER A 63 -9.59 2.08 2.61
CA SER A 63 -9.93 0.84 1.89
C SER A 63 -10.54 1.04 0.50
N PHE A 64 -11.10 2.22 0.20
CA PHE A 64 -11.90 2.46 -1.01
C PHE A 64 -11.31 3.49 -1.99
N SER A 65 -10.06 3.89 -1.79
CA SER A 65 -9.34 4.81 -2.66
C SER A 65 -7.87 4.42 -2.74
N LEU A 66 -7.20 4.82 -3.82
CA LEU A 66 -5.75 4.88 -3.92
C LEU A 66 -5.26 6.29 -3.59
N GLU A 67 -3.96 6.43 -3.36
CA GLU A 67 -3.31 7.72 -3.10
C GLU A 67 -3.56 8.72 -4.24
N SER A 68 -3.54 8.23 -5.48
CA SER A 68 -3.87 8.96 -6.71
C SER A 68 -5.30 9.52 -6.77
N GLY A 69 -6.17 9.12 -5.83
CA GLY A 69 -7.59 9.44 -5.82
C GLY A 69 -8.46 8.46 -6.61
N THR A 70 -7.87 7.46 -7.29
CA THR A 70 -8.64 6.40 -7.96
C THR A 70 -9.53 5.68 -6.95
N ALA A 71 -10.82 5.55 -7.25
CA ALA A 71 -11.74 4.81 -6.40
C ALA A 71 -11.51 3.29 -6.55
N LEU A 72 -11.51 2.58 -5.43
CA LEU A 72 -11.56 1.12 -5.40
C LEU A 72 -13.02 0.71 -5.20
N PRO A 73 -13.73 0.20 -6.23
CA PRO A 73 -15.17 -0.06 -6.13
C PRO A 73 -15.50 -1.23 -5.21
N ARG A 74 -14.53 -2.10 -4.92
CA ARG A 74 -14.69 -3.32 -4.14
C ARG A 74 -13.65 -3.40 -3.05
N PHE A 75 -14.09 -3.79 -1.86
CA PHE A 75 -13.19 -4.18 -0.78
C PHE A 75 -12.50 -5.50 -1.13
N THR A 76 -11.20 -5.60 -0.85
CA THR A 76 -10.43 -6.83 -1.06
C THR A 76 -9.49 -7.10 0.10
N ARG A 77 -9.39 -8.37 0.50
CA ARG A 77 -8.42 -8.92 1.47
C ARG A 77 -8.17 -10.39 1.17
N PHE A 78 -7.19 -11.02 1.79
CA PHE A 78 -7.03 -12.47 1.66
C PHE A 78 -8.16 -13.21 2.39
N GLU A 79 -8.72 -14.24 1.75
CA GLU A 79 -9.74 -15.10 2.34
C GLU A 79 -9.10 -16.42 2.83
N GLY A 80 -8.85 -16.51 4.13
CA GLY A 80 -8.23 -17.69 4.77
C GLY A 80 -6.82 -17.41 5.34
N PRO A 81 -6.09 -18.46 5.78
CA PRO A 81 -4.72 -18.34 6.25
C PRO A 81 -3.80 -17.76 5.17
N ILE A 82 -2.96 -16.81 5.57
CA ILE A 82 -2.09 -16.06 4.65
C ILE A 82 -0.70 -16.67 4.68
N SER A 83 -0.23 -17.12 3.54
CA SER A 83 1.12 -17.65 3.36
C SER A 83 2.07 -16.59 2.78
N VAL A 84 3.28 -16.49 3.33
CA VAL A 84 4.29 -15.49 2.97
C VAL A 84 5.56 -16.18 2.52
N ARG A 85 6.03 -15.86 1.32
CA ARG A 85 7.31 -16.31 0.78
C ARG A 85 8.27 -15.14 0.63
N VAL A 86 9.56 -15.37 0.87
CA VAL A 86 10.62 -14.39 0.62
C VAL A 86 11.50 -14.90 -0.53
N MET A 87 11.81 -14.01 -1.48
CA MET A 87 12.70 -14.25 -2.60
C MET A 87 13.83 -13.21 -2.59
N GLY A 88 15.01 -13.61 -3.07
CA GLY A 88 16.23 -12.78 -3.04
C GLY A 88 17.05 -12.96 -1.76
N MET A 89 18.17 -12.24 -1.68
CA MET A 89 19.08 -12.31 -0.53
C MET A 89 18.54 -11.48 0.64
N ALA A 90 17.99 -12.16 1.64
CA ALA A 90 17.56 -11.55 2.89
C ALA A 90 18.73 -11.36 3.86
N SER A 91 18.94 -10.12 4.32
CA SER A 91 19.87 -9.86 5.42
C SER A 91 19.33 -10.45 6.73
N PRO A 92 20.20 -10.77 7.71
CA PRO A 92 19.76 -11.20 9.04
C PRO A 92 18.82 -10.19 9.72
N TYR A 93 19.05 -8.89 9.50
CA TYR A 93 18.20 -7.81 10.02
C TYR A 93 16.79 -7.86 9.43
N PHE A 94 16.67 -7.99 8.10
CA PHE A 94 15.39 -8.14 7.43
C PHE A 94 14.64 -9.39 7.93
N ALA A 95 15.33 -10.51 8.06
CA ALA A 95 14.71 -11.75 8.55
C ALA A 95 14.17 -11.59 9.98
N ALA A 96 14.91 -10.90 10.86
CA ALA A 96 14.46 -10.62 12.23
C ALA A 96 13.25 -9.68 12.26
N ASP A 97 13.26 -8.61 11.46
CA ASP A 97 12.17 -7.64 11.38
C ASP A 97 10.90 -8.28 10.80
N LEU A 98 11.01 -9.07 9.73
CA LEU A 98 9.88 -9.81 9.18
C LEU A 98 9.29 -10.79 10.22
N ASN A 99 10.13 -11.55 10.93
CA ASN A 99 9.64 -12.47 11.96
C ASN A 99 8.88 -11.73 13.07
N ARG A 100 9.38 -10.56 13.50
CA ARG A 100 8.72 -9.72 14.49
C ARG A 100 7.40 -9.16 13.96
N LEU A 101 7.38 -8.66 12.74
CA LEU A 101 6.17 -8.16 12.09
C LEU A 101 5.09 -9.24 12.02
N LEU A 102 5.44 -10.44 11.53
CA LEU A 102 4.49 -11.56 11.45
C LEU A 102 3.96 -11.98 12.83
N ALA A 103 4.82 -11.98 13.86
CA ALA A 103 4.37 -12.27 15.23
C ALA A 103 3.38 -11.21 15.74
N ARG A 104 3.66 -9.92 15.50
CA ARG A 104 2.77 -8.82 15.87
C ARG A 104 1.43 -8.87 15.14
N LEU A 105 1.43 -9.15 13.84
CA LEU A 105 0.19 -9.29 13.05
C LEU A 105 -0.72 -10.40 13.60
N LYS A 106 -0.13 -11.52 14.07
CA LYS A 106 -0.88 -12.57 14.77
C LYS A 106 -1.44 -12.08 16.10
N SER A 107 -0.60 -11.51 16.95
CA SER A 107 -0.98 -11.20 18.34
C SER A 107 -1.85 -9.94 18.49
N GLU A 108 -1.60 -8.92 17.69
CA GLU A 108 -2.25 -7.60 17.79
C GLU A 108 -3.47 -7.52 16.86
N ALA A 109 -3.32 -7.92 15.59
CA ALA A 109 -4.36 -7.85 14.57
C ALA A 109 -5.19 -9.14 14.42
N GLY A 110 -4.75 -10.26 15.01
CA GLY A 110 -5.48 -11.53 14.93
C GLY A 110 -5.46 -12.19 13.54
N ILE A 111 -4.47 -11.86 12.71
CA ILE A 111 -4.36 -12.37 11.33
C ILE A 111 -3.62 -13.71 11.35
N ASP A 112 -4.24 -14.75 10.79
CA ASP A 112 -3.58 -16.04 10.56
C ASP A 112 -2.61 -15.94 9.40
N ILE A 113 -1.33 -15.77 9.71
CA ILE A 113 -0.28 -15.53 8.72
C ILE A 113 0.98 -16.35 9.01
N HIS A 114 1.61 -16.96 8.01
CA HIS A 114 2.80 -17.79 8.24
C HIS A 114 3.77 -17.77 7.06
N LYS A 115 5.05 -18.04 7.34
CA LYS A 115 6.06 -18.19 6.28
C LYS A 115 5.96 -19.54 5.61
N THR A 116 6.23 -19.58 4.31
CA THR A 116 6.33 -20.79 3.50
C THR A 116 7.41 -20.63 2.42
N ASN A 117 7.88 -21.74 1.88
CA ASN A 117 8.72 -21.76 0.69
C ASN A 117 7.92 -22.07 -0.59
N ALA A 118 6.62 -22.39 -0.46
CA ALA A 118 5.76 -22.73 -1.58
C ALA A 118 5.68 -21.58 -2.60
N ALA A 119 5.75 -21.91 -3.90
CA ALA A 119 5.74 -20.91 -4.97
C ALA A 119 4.39 -20.18 -5.13
N ASN A 120 3.31 -20.80 -4.67
CA ASN A 120 1.95 -20.25 -4.71
C ASN A 120 1.55 -19.54 -3.41
N ALA A 121 2.52 -18.95 -2.70
CA ALA A 121 2.23 -18.16 -1.50
C ALA A 121 1.31 -16.97 -1.81
N ASN A 122 0.49 -16.57 -0.83
CA ASN A 122 -0.42 -15.43 -0.96
C ASN A 122 0.33 -14.11 -1.10
N ILE A 123 1.41 -13.95 -0.33
CA ILE A 123 2.31 -12.79 -0.42
C ILE A 123 3.70 -13.29 -0.79
N THR A 124 4.27 -12.71 -1.84
CA THR A 124 5.69 -12.90 -2.16
C THR A 124 6.43 -11.60 -1.96
N ILE A 125 7.32 -11.57 -0.97
CA ILE A 125 8.27 -10.46 -0.81
C ILE A 125 9.49 -10.77 -1.67
N GLN A 126 9.75 -9.94 -2.68
CA GLN A 126 10.97 -10.03 -3.47
C GLN A 126 11.92 -8.89 -3.09
N LEU A 127 13.09 -9.28 -2.60
CA LEU A 127 14.21 -8.39 -2.35
C LEU A 127 15.00 -8.18 -3.65
N VAL A 128 15.05 -6.94 -4.12
CA VAL A 128 15.69 -6.52 -5.38
C VAL A 128 16.55 -5.28 -5.14
N SER A 129 17.38 -4.88 -6.09
CA SER A 129 18.10 -3.61 -6.00
C SER A 129 17.15 -2.42 -6.22
N GLN A 130 17.43 -1.29 -5.58
CA GLN A 130 16.67 -0.05 -5.80
C GLN A 130 16.70 0.39 -7.27
N THR A 131 17.81 0.12 -7.97
CA THR A 131 17.94 0.42 -9.40
C THR A 131 16.99 -0.44 -10.24
N GLU A 132 16.77 -1.71 -9.90
CA GLU A 132 15.81 -2.57 -10.60
C GLU A 132 14.36 -2.08 -10.44
N ILE A 133 14.00 -1.60 -9.24
CA ILE A 133 12.70 -0.96 -9.00
C ILE A 133 12.54 0.29 -9.86
N GLN A 134 13.52 1.20 -9.81
CA GLN A 134 13.47 2.49 -10.52
C GLN A 134 13.47 2.37 -12.04
N ARG A 135 13.99 1.27 -12.61
CA ARG A 135 13.86 1.00 -14.06
C ARG A 135 12.40 0.84 -14.49
N LEU A 136 11.55 0.31 -13.62
CA LEU A 136 10.13 0.11 -13.89
C LEU A 136 9.29 1.28 -13.38
N LEU A 137 9.58 1.74 -12.16
CA LEU A 137 8.87 2.80 -11.45
C LEU A 137 9.86 3.88 -10.97
N PRO A 138 10.19 4.88 -11.81
CA PRO A 138 11.33 5.79 -11.59
C PRO A 138 11.38 6.54 -10.26
N THR A 139 10.24 6.76 -9.62
CA THR A 139 10.14 7.49 -8.35
C THR A 139 9.98 6.57 -7.13
N ALA A 140 9.73 5.28 -7.35
CA ALA A 140 9.40 4.34 -6.29
C ALA A 140 10.65 3.85 -5.55
N ALA A 141 10.61 3.88 -4.21
CA ALA A 141 11.58 3.20 -3.35
C ALA A 141 11.23 1.72 -3.20
N CYS A 142 9.94 1.43 -3.04
CA CYS A 142 9.34 0.12 -2.93
C CYS A 142 7.89 0.20 -3.47
N PHE A 143 7.28 -0.96 -3.73
CA PHE A 143 5.90 -0.99 -4.22
C PHE A 143 5.22 -2.34 -3.99
N VAL A 144 3.90 -2.34 -4.11
CA VAL A 144 3.03 -3.51 -3.98
C VAL A 144 2.09 -3.64 -5.18
N ALA A 145 1.99 -4.86 -5.73
CA ALA A 145 1.19 -5.13 -6.92
C ALA A 145 0.37 -6.43 -6.80
N PRO A 146 -0.89 -6.46 -7.29
CA PRO A 146 -1.71 -7.66 -7.24
C PRO A 146 -1.35 -8.61 -8.38
N ASN A 147 -1.64 -9.90 -8.17
CA ASN A 147 -1.57 -10.98 -9.18
C ASN A 147 -0.19 -11.15 -9.84
N VAL A 148 0.87 -10.82 -9.10
CA VAL A 148 2.26 -11.03 -9.48
C VAL A 148 3.07 -11.53 -8.30
N THR A 149 4.17 -12.24 -8.57
CA THR A 149 5.10 -12.75 -7.57
C THR A 149 6.55 -12.33 -7.77
N SER A 150 6.88 -11.86 -8.98
CA SER A 150 8.24 -11.43 -9.32
C SER A 150 8.24 -10.13 -10.13
N LEU A 151 9.39 -9.46 -10.14
CA LEU A 151 9.61 -8.21 -10.85
C LEU A 151 9.51 -8.41 -12.38
N ASP A 152 9.99 -9.56 -12.87
CA ASP A 152 9.87 -9.94 -14.29
C ASP A 152 8.39 -10.14 -14.67
N GLU A 153 7.62 -10.81 -13.81
CA GLU A 153 6.18 -11.01 -14.04
C GLU A 153 5.44 -9.66 -14.01
N PHE A 154 5.80 -8.79 -13.06
CA PHE A 154 5.29 -7.44 -12.99
C PHE A 154 5.60 -6.64 -14.25
N GLN A 155 6.85 -6.67 -14.75
CA GLN A 155 7.23 -5.97 -15.98
C GLN A 155 6.35 -6.36 -17.18
N ILE A 156 5.99 -7.64 -17.29
CA ILE A 156 5.14 -8.16 -18.35
C ILE A 156 3.68 -7.69 -18.17
N LYS A 157 3.17 -7.71 -16.93
CA LYS A 157 1.74 -7.52 -16.63
C LYS A 157 1.33 -6.09 -16.25
N ARG A 158 2.26 -5.21 -15.88
CA ARG A 158 2.00 -3.88 -15.29
C ARG A 158 1.06 -2.95 -16.08
N LYS A 159 0.91 -3.20 -17.39
CA LYS A 159 0.01 -2.44 -18.29
C LYS A 159 -1.29 -3.20 -18.62
N THR A 160 -1.67 -4.17 -17.79
CA THR A 160 -2.88 -4.97 -17.96
C THR A 160 -3.81 -4.81 -16.77
N GLU A 161 -5.05 -5.27 -16.90
CA GLU A 161 -6.02 -5.23 -15.79
C GLU A 161 -5.64 -6.18 -14.64
N GLU A 162 -4.74 -7.16 -14.86
CA GLU A 162 -4.31 -8.10 -13.83
C GLU A 162 -3.62 -7.39 -12.65
N THR A 163 -2.86 -6.34 -12.92
CA THR A 163 -2.13 -5.58 -11.90
C THR A 163 -2.87 -4.33 -11.43
N SER A 164 -4.09 -4.06 -11.91
CA SER A 164 -4.87 -2.88 -11.51
C SER A 164 -5.64 -3.17 -10.22
N TRP A 165 -5.36 -2.39 -9.16
CA TRP A 165 -6.06 -2.51 -7.88
C TRP A 165 -7.57 -2.22 -8.00
N SER A 166 -7.98 -1.25 -8.83
CA SER A 166 -9.40 -0.89 -8.99
C SER A 166 -10.23 -1.99 -9.68
N ARG A 167 -9.57 -2.90 -10.41
CA ARG A 167 -10.19 -4.08 -11.04
C ARG A 167 -10.32 -5.28 -10.10
N GLN A 168 -9.66 -5.26 -8.94
CA GLN A 168 -9.67 -6.41 -8.03
C GLN A 168 -11.02 -6.56 -7.34
N THR A 169 -11.54 -7.79 -7.36
CA THR A 169 -12.71 -8.19 -6.57
C THR A 169 -12.36 -9.22 -5.49
N LEU A 170 -11.19 -9.84 -5.61
CA LEU A 170 -10.59 -10.79 -4.68
C LEU A 170 -9.11 -10.46 -4.55
N ARG A 171 -8.51 -10.83 -3.41
CA ARG A 171 -7.06 -10.78 -3.22
C ARG A 171 -6.52 -12.19 -3.01
N ARG A 172 -5.78 -12.69 -3.99
CA ARG A 172 -5.26 -14.08 -3.99
C ARG A 172 -3.76 -14.14 -3.84
N GLN A 173 -3.08 -13.31 -4.63
CA GLN A 173 -1.65 -13.24 -4.71
C GLN A 173 -1.21 -11.77 -4.82
N VAL A 174 -0.21 -11.38 -4.06
CA VAL A 174 0.35 -10.02 -4.05
C VAL A 174 1.87 -10.10 -3.99
N GLY A 175 2.52 -9.32 -4.85
CA GLY A 175 3.96 -9.10 -4.84
C GLY A 175 4.30 -7.86 -4.03
N VAL A 176 5.30 -7.97 -3.15
CA VAL A 176 5.86 -6.89 -2.34
C VAL A 176 7.33 -6.74 -2.72
N PHE A 177 7.72 -5.60 -3.28
CA PHE A 177 9.05 -5.41 -3.84
C PHE A 177 9.83 -4.39 -3.01
N LEU A 178 10.90 -4.86 -2.36
CA LEU A 178 11.67 -4.06 -1.40
C LEU A 178 13.13 -3.96 -1.83
N PRO A 179 13.77 -2.79 -1.65
CA PRO A 179 15.19 -2.62 -1.94
C PRO A 179 16.05 -3.35 -0.89
N ASN A 180 17.12 -4.00 -1.34
CA ASN A 180 18.06 -4.74 -0.48
C ASN A 180 19.47 -4.14 -0.42
N ASP A 181 19.70 -3.06 -1.15
CA ASP A 181 20.97 -2.34 -1.30
C ASP A 181 20.91 -0.92 -0.69
N VAL A 182 19.93 -0.68 0.18
CA VAL A 182 19.72 0.57 0.92
C VAL A 182 19.96 0.40 2.42
N ALA A 183 19.85 1.49 3.19
CA ALA A 183 19.97 1.43 4.64
C ALA A 183 18.93 0.46 5.24
N PRO A 184 19.29 -0.35 6.27
CA PRO A 184 18.34 -1.27 6.91
C PRO A 184 17.04 -0.61 7.39
N GLN A 185 17.10 0.66 7.79
CA GLN A 185 15.95 1.47 8.16
C GLN A 185 14.99 1.66 6.97
N GLU A 186 15.50 2.00 5.79
CA GLU A 186 14.67 2.21 4.60
C GLU A 186 13.98 0.93 4.13
N THR A 187 14.70 -0.20 4.10
CA THR A 187 14.09 -1.52 3.80
C THR A 187 12.99 -1.86 4.78
N ARG A 188 13.15 -1.47 6.04
CA ARG A 188 12.22 -1.76 7.13
C ARG A 188 10.98 -0.87 7.09
N ASP A 189 11.12 0.39 6.73
CA ASP A 189 10.01 1.31 6.48
C ASP A 189 9.14 0.76 5.33
N CYS A 190 9.80 0.44 4.21
CA CYS A 190 9.17 -0.22 3.06
C CYS A 190 8.50 -1.55 3.45
N LEU A 191 9.16 -2.38 4.27
CA LEU A 191 8.57 -3.63 4.76
C LEU A 191 7.27 -3.39 5.54
N HIS A 192 7.21 -2.36 6.38
CA HIS A 192 6.02 -2.11 7.18
C HIS A 192 4.85 -1.57 6.36
N GLU A 193 5.10 -0.63 5.45
CA GLU A 193 4.08 -0.03 4.61
C GLU A 193 3.57 -1.01 3.55
N GLU A 194 4.45 -1.50 2.68
CA GLU A 194 4.07 -2.31 1.52
C GLU A 194 3.46 -3.65 1.96
N PHE A 195 3.90 -4.21 3.09
CA PHE A 195 3.29 -5.42 3.62
C PHE A 195 1.90 -5.16 4.20
N ALA A 196 1.68 -4.04 4.90
CA ALA A 196 0.35 -3.67 5.37
C ALA A 196 -0.58 -3.38 4.19
N GLN A 197 -0.07 -2.73 3.15
CA GLN A 197 -0.82 -2.50 1.92
C GLN A 197 -1.13 -3.80 1.16
N ALA A 198 -0.21 -4.77 1.18
CA ALA A 198 -0.44 -6.12 0.67
C ALA A 198 -1.54 -6.87 1.42
N LEU A 199 -1.75 -6.60 2.71
CA LEU A 199 -2.87 -7.15 3.49
C LEU A 199 -4.19 -6.39 3.24
N GLY A 200 -4.11 -5.10 2.94
CA GLY A 200 -5.22 -4.14 2.81
C GLY A 200 -5.42 -3.38 4.12
N PRO A 201 -5.54 -2.03 4.11
CA PRO A 201 -5.94 -1.11 3.02
C PRO A 201 -4.84 -0.71 2.01
N LEU A 202 -5.12 0.13 1.01
CA LEU A 202 -4.19 0.49 -0.09
C LEU A 202 -3.94 2.00 -0.27
N ASN A 203 -4.54 2.85 0.57
CA ASN A 203 -4.40 4.31 0.50
C ASN A 203 -3.49 4.83 1.62
N ASP A 204 -2.95 6.02 1.41
CA ASP A 204 -2.25 6.81 2.43
C ASP A 204 -2.91 8.19 2.62
N LEU A 205 -3.01 8.58 3.90
CA LEU A 205 -3.74 9.74 4.37
C LEU A 205 -2.84 10.57 5.31
N TYR A 206 -2.42 11.75 4.85
CA TYR A 206 -1.68 12.76 5.65
C TYR A 206 -2.30 13.06 7.02
N ARG A 207 -3.63 12.95 7.13
CA ARG A 207 -4.38 13.29 8.36
C ARG A 207 -4.33 12.22 9.45
N LEU A 208 -3.54 11.15 9.27
CA LEU A 208 -3.38 10.06 10.23
C LEU A 208 -2.06 10.19 11.00
N PRO A 209 -1.92 11.10 11.98
CA PRO A 209 -0.64 11.41 12.63
C PRO A 209 -0.03 10.25 13.45
N GLN A 210 -0.69 9.09 13.50
CA GLN A 210 -0.29 7.90 14.26
C GLN A 210 -0.39 6.64 13.41
N SER A 211 -0.01 6.71 12.14
CA SER A 211 -0.17 5.61 11.19
C SER A 211 1.02 5.51 10.25
N VAL A 212 1.38 4.29 9.86
CA VAL A 212 2.27 4.06 8.70
C VAL A 212 1.60 4.48 7.40
N PHE A 213 0.27 4.46 7.33
CA PHE A 213 -0.50 5.00 6.20
C PHE A 213 -0.52 6.53 6.17
N ASN A 214 0.44 7.19 6.82
CA ASN A 214 0.61 8.63 6.75
C ASN A 214 1.78 8.95 5.83
N ASP A 215 1.44 9.62 4.75
CA ASP A 215 2.30 10.08 3.67
C ASP A 215 3.46 11.00 4.14
N ASP A 216 3.37 11.61 5.33
CA ASP A 216 4.45 12.40 5.93
C ASP A 216 5.58 11.55 6.56
N ASN A 217 5.48 10.21 6.52
CA ASN A 217 6.52 9.28 7.00
C ASN A 217 6.93 9.43 8.48
N VAL A 218 6.03 9.97 9.30
CA VAL A 218 6.27 10.17 10.75
C VAL A 218 6.42 8.84 11.49
N HIS A 219 5.81 7.76 10.99
CA HIS A 219 5.89 6.42 11.57
C HIS A 219 6.45 5.40 10.60
N THR A 220 7.52 4.73 11.03
CA THR A 220 8.29 3.75 10.26
C THR A 220 7.90 2.29 10.57
N VAL A 221 6.98 2.10 11.51
CA VAL A 221 6.53 0.79 12.02
C VAL A 221 5.04 0.83 12.28
N LEU A 222 4.36 -0.28 11.97
CA LEU A 222 2.93 -0.41 12.27
C LEU A 222 2.62 -0.10 13.73
N THR A 223 1.76 0.89 13.90
CA THR A 223 1.30 1.42 15.18
C THR A 223 0.09 0.62 15.69
N PRO A 224 -0.36 0.87 16.93
CA PRO A 224 -1.63 0.31 17.42
C PRO A 224 -2.85 0.70 16.56
N PHE A 225 -2.83 1.88 15.92
CA PHE A 225 -3.90 2.28 15.00
C PHE A 225 -3.90 1.39 13.76
N ASP A 226 -2.73 1.19 13.15
CA ASP A 226 -2.60 0.34 11.96
C ASP A 226 -3.03 -1.10 12.26
N MET A 227 -2.67 -1.62 13.42
CA MET A 227 -3.11 -2.94 13.87
C MET A 227 -4.62 -3.02 14.07
N MET A 228 -5.26 -1.96 14.58
CA MET A 228 -6.72 -1.89 14.68
C MET A 228 -7.38 -1.86 13.29
N ILE A 229 -6.85 -1.07 12.35
CA ILE A 229 -7.34 -1.04 10.96
C ILE A 229 -7.23 -2.43 10.32
N LEU A 230 -6.08 -3.10 10.44
CA LEU A 230 -5.89 -4.46 9.94
C LEU A 230 -6.82 -5.47 10.62
N ARG A 231 -7.07 -5.33 11.93
CA ARG A 231 -8.02 -6.17 12.65
C ARG A 231 -9.47 -5.98 12.17
N ILE A 232 -9.86 -4.76 11.83
CA ILE A 232 -11.15 -4.45 11.20
C ILE A 232 -11.19 -5.07 9.79
N THR A 233 -10.13 -4.91 8.98
CA THR A 233 -10.03 -5.49 7.63
C THR A 233 -10.38 -6.97 7.65
N TYR A 234 -9.82 -7.73 8.60
CA TYR A 234 -10.00 -9.19 8.70
C TYR A 234 -11.17 -9.62 9.59
N ALA A 235 -12.07 -8.71 9.97
CA ALA A 235 -13.29 -9.05 10.69
C ALA A 235 -14.16 -10.03 9.86
N PRO A 236 -14.79 -11.05 10.49
CA PRO A 236 -15.57 -12.07 9.79
C PRO A 236 -16.77 -11.53 9.01
N GLU A 237 -17.26 -10.34 9.38
CA GLU A 237 -18.36 -9.65 8.73
C GLU A 237 -17.94 -9.01 7.38
N LEU A 238 -16.65 -8.76 7.17
CA LEU A 238 -16.12 -8.14 5.95
C LEU A 238 -15.51 -9.19 5.02
N ARG A 239 -15.92 -9.21 3.75
CA ARG A 239 -15.47 -10.18 2.73
C ARG A 239 -15.10 -9.47 1.45
N SER A 240 -14.12 -10.00 0.73
CA SER A 240 -13.74 -9.53 -0.60
C SER A 240 -14.96 -9.48 -1.54
N GLY A 241 -15.01 -8.44 -2.37
CA GLY A 241 -16.10 -8.19 -3.32
C GLY A 241 -17.26 -7.36 -2.76
N MET A 242 -17.28 -7.07 -1.46
CA MET A 242 -18.24 -6.12 -0.89
C MET A 242 -18.05 -4.72 -1.47
N SER A 243 -19.17 -4.02 -1.72
CA SER A 243 -19.15 -2.59 -2.06
C SER A 243 -18.89 -1.74 -0.81
N LYS A 244 -18.51 -0.47 -1.02
CA LYS A 244 -18.37 0.51 0.08
C LYS A 244 -19.60 0.54 0.98
N HIS A 245 -20.80 0.55 0.39
CA HIS A 245 -22.06 0.52 1.12
C HIS A 245 -22.17 -0.70 2.04
N LYS A 246 -21.98 -1.91 1.50
CA LYS A 246 -22.07 -3.15 2.28
C LYS A 246 -21.06 -3.19 3.41
N VAL A 247 -19.84 -2.71 3.18
CA VAL A 247 -18.84 -2.59 4.25
C VAL A 247 -19.32 -1.63 5.32
N THR A 248 -19.77 -0.43 4.94
CA THR A 248 -20.29 0.58 5.89
C THR A 248 -21.42 0.05 6.77
N GLU A 249 -22.35 -0.72 6.21
CA GLU A 249 -23.47 -1.35 6.94
C GLU A 249 -22.99 -2.33 8.02
N ASN A 250 -21.83 -2.97 7.83
CA ASN A 250 -21.28 -3.94 8.79
C ASN A 250 -20.33 -3.30 9.81
N LEU A 251 -19.79 -2.10 9.53
CA LEU A 251 -18.74 -1.51 10.35
C LEU A 251 -19.17 -1.23 11.80
N ASP A 252 -20.42 -0.81 12.04
CA ASP A 252 -20.87 -0.49 13.40
C ASP A 252 -20.86 -1.74 14.29
N ALA A 253 -21.35 -2.88 13.78
CA ALA A 253 -21.30 -4.15 14.50
C ALA A 253 -19.86 -4.62 14.74
N VAL A 254 -18.99 -4.49 13.74
CA VAL A 254 -17.55 -4.83 13.86
C VAL A 254 -16.87 -3.98 14.91
N LEU A 255 -17.06 -2.66 14.88
CA LEU A 255 -16.42 -1.71 15.79
C LEU A 255 -16.92 -1.87 17.22
N ASN A 256 -18.21 -2.11 17.43
CA ASN A 256 -18.76 -2.36 18.76
C ASN A 256 -18.19 -3.64 19.40
N ARG A 257 -17.90 -4.65 18.58
CA ARG A 257 -17.28 -5.89 19.04
C ARG A 257 -15.78 -5.74 19.31
N LEU A 258 -15.06 -5.01 18.45
CA LEU A 258 -13.60 -4.88 18.53
C LEU A 258 -13.11 -3.74 19.44
N ASN A 259 -13.92 -2.69 19.59
CA ASN A 259 -13.61 -1.47 20.32
C ASN A 259 -14.87 -0.93 21.04
N PRO A 260 -15.43 -1.67 22.02
CA PRO A 260 -16.71 -1.34 22.66
C PRO A 260 -16.72 0.00 23.40
N ALA A 261 -15.57 0.49 23.85
CA ALA A 261 -15.46 1.81 24.48
C ALA A 261 -15.37 2.97 23.47
N GLY A 262 -15.22 2.67 22.17
CA GLY A 262 -14.94 3.66 21.13
C GLY A 262 -16.08 4.64 20.85
N ASP A 263 -17.33 4.26 21.12
CA ASP A 263 -18.50 5.13 20.95
C ASP A 263 -18.55 6.25 22.01
N ALA A 264 -17.95 6.02 23.18
CA ALA A 264 -17.86 7.03 24.24
C ALA A 264 -16.78 8.09 23.98
N ILE A 265 -15.98 7.92 22.93
CA ILE A 265 -14.83 8.77 22.62
C ILE A 265 -15.20 9.75 21.52
N ALA A 266 -15.11 11.04 21.85
CA ALA A 266 -15.37 12.10 20.91
C ALA A 266 -14.43 12.00 19.68
N PRO A 267 -14.97 12.07 18.45
CA PRO A 267 -14.15 12.10 17.24
C PRO A 267 -13.32 13.40 17.16
N ARG A 268 -12.11 13.30 16.62
CA ARG A 268 -11.18 14.43 16.49
C ARG A 268 -11.34 15.20 15.17
N TYR A 269 -12.05 14.64 14.19
CA TYR A 269 -12.35 15.28 12.90
C TYR A 269 -11.15 15.98 12.23
N PHE A 270 -10.06 15.25 11.99
CA PHE A 270 -8.96 15.78 11.18
C PHE A 270 -9.46 16.12 9.76
N LYS A 271 -9.17 17.32 9.27
CA LYS A 271 -9.56 17.74 7.91
C LYS A 271 -8.84 16.89 6.86
N ASN A 272 -9.54 16.57 5.78
CA ASN A 272 -8.93 15.93 4.62
C ASN A 272 -7.90 16.87 3.99
N THR A 273 -6.70 16.37 3.74
CA THR A 273 -5.71 17.05 2.90
C THR A 273 -6.24 17.07 1.46
N SER A 274 -6.27 18.24 0.83
CA SER A 274 -6.76 18.35 -0.55
C SER A 274 -5.78 17.64 -1.50
N GLN A 275 -6.31 17.01 -2.55
CA GLN A 275 -5.47 16.38 -3.57
C GLN A 275 -4.54 17.39 -4.27
N LEU A 276 -5.01 18.64 -4.41
CA LEU A 276 -4.17 19.74 -4.92
C LEU A 276 -2.95 20.00 -4.01
N TRP A 277 -3.12 19.97 -2.69
CA TRP A 277 -2.01 20.12 -1.76
C TRP A 277 -1.03 18.94 -1.85
N LYS A 278 -1.53 17.69 -1.96
CA LYS A 278 -0.69 16.50 -2.15
C LYS A 278 0.21 16.64 -3.38
N THR A 279 -0.39 16.99 -4.51
CA THR A 279 0.33 17.16 -5.79
C THR A 279 1.39 18.26 -5.71
N GLU A 280 1.12 19.36 -4.99
CA GLU A 280 2.11 20.43 -4.82
C GLU A 280 3.28 20.04 -3.89
N ILE A 281 3.05 19.27 -2.82
CA ILE A 281 4.14 18.76 -1.97
C ILE A 281 5.02 17.77 -2.74
N LEU A 282 4.44 16.80 -3.45
CA LEU A 282 5.20 15.79 -4.20
C LEU A 282 6.10 16.42 -5.29
N LYS A 283 5.68 17.54 -5.88
CA LYS A 283 6.50 18.32 -6.82
C LYS A 283 7.73 18.95 -6.17
N VAL A 284 7.64 19.35 -4.90
CA VAL A 284 8.73 19.98 -4.16
C VAL A 284 9.69 18.95 -3.56
N SER A 285 9.19 17.78 -3.17
CA SER A 285 9.99 16.70 -2.57
C SER A 285 10.69 15.79 -3.59
N SER A 286 10.32 15.85 -4.87
CA SER A 286 11.08 15.18 -5.94
C SER A 286 12.40 15.91 -6.17
N PRO A 287 13.57 15.24 -6.18
CA PRO A 287 14.83 15.91 -6.48
C PRO A 287 14.71 16.59 -7.84
N ALA A 288 14.88 17.91 -7.85
CA ALA A 288 14.87 18.69 -9.07
C ALA A 288 15.88 18.07 -10.05
N THR A 289 15.37 17.55 -11.17
CA THR A 289 16.18 17.30 -12.35
C THR A 289 16.88 18.62 -12.64
N SER A 290 18.21 18.62 -12.46
CA SER A 290 19.05 19.76 -12.78
C SER A 290 18.75 20.18 -14.22
N ARG A 291 18.13 21.35 -14.38
CA ARG A 291 18.09 22.01 -15.68
C ARG A 291 19.52 22.33 -16.06
N ALA A 292 20.12 21.46 -16.86
CA ALA A 292 21.25 21.83 -17.70
C ALA A 292 20.79 23.00 -18.58
N ARG A 293 21.21 24.22 -18.23
CA ARG A 293 21.36 25.30 -19.20
C ARG A 293 22.70 25.07 -19.87
N SER A 294 22.68 24.39 -21.02
CA SER A 294 23.71 24.58 -22.03
C SER A 294 23.57 25.99 -22.61
N THR A 295 24.69 26.72 -22.59
CA THR A 295 25.12 27.80 -23.50
C THR A 295 24.07 28.47 -24.37
#